data_AF-A0A9X8QG52-F1
#
_entry.id   AF-A0A9X8QG52-F1
#
_cell.length_a   1.000
_cell.length_b   1.000
_cell.length_c   1.000
_cell.angle_alpha   90.00
_cell.angle_beta   90.00
_cell.angle_gamma   90.00
#
_symmetry.space_group_name_H-M   'P 1'
#
loop_
_entity.id
_entity.type
_entity.pdbx_description
1 polymer ?
#
loop_
_entity_poly.entity_id
_entity_poly.type
_entity_poly.pdbx_seq_one_letter_code
_entity_poly.pdbx_strand_id
1 'polypeptide(L)' 'MTFLNMPLKTLGGKVWWINKHQQRGWKLQQHILTSHYRILDPEDIRQAWGTDYQQIYMTYLKIIGFDK' A
#
# COMPACT_ATOMS: atom_id res chain seq x y z
N MET A 1 -0.37 -4.78 -14.15
CA MET A 1 -1.38 -3.79 -14.59
C MET A 1 -1.62 -2.84 -13.44
N THR A 2 -1.24 -1.57 -13.60
CA THR A 2 -1.50 -0.50 -12.63
C THR A 2 -2.96 -0.07 -12.81
N PHE A 3 -3.84 -0.57 -11.95
CA PHE A 3 -5.25 -0.20 -11.98
C PHE A 3 -5.46 1.22 -11.48
N LEU A 4 -6.53 1.86 -11.96
CA LEU A 4 -6.98 3.20 -11.55
C LEU A 4 -6.93 3.37 -10.02
N ASN A 5 -6.13 4.30 -9.53
CA ASN A 5 -6.01 4.55 -8.10
C ASN A 5 -7.04 5.62 -7.68
N MET A 6 -8.29 5.19 -7.45
CA MET A 6 -9.28 6.07 -6.80
C MET A 6 -8.95 6.19 -5.30
N PRO A 7 -8.80 7.42 -4.77
CA PRO A 7 -8.60 7.64 -3.34
C PRO A 7 -9.88 7.25 -2.61
N LEU A 8 -9.86 6.08 -1.96
CA LEU A 8 -10.93 5.62 -1.10
C LEU A 8 -10.41 5.56 0.34
N LYS A 9 -11.15 6.21 1.25
CA LYS A 9 -10.92 6.05 2.69
C LYS A 9 -11.21 4.61 3.07
N THR A 10 -10.20 3.88 3.53
CA THR A 10 -10.38 2.49 3.95
C THR A 10 -10.78 2.49 5.43
N LEU A 11 -11.64 1.56 5.87
CA LEU A 11 -11.93 1.35 7.30
C LEU A 11 -10.75 0.66 8.03
N GLY A 12 -9.52 0.91 7.60
CA GLY A 12 -8.29 0.32 8.13
C GLY A 12 -8.09 -1.17 7.84
N GLY A 13 -9.14 -1.93 7.46
CA GLY A 13 -9.03 -3.33 7.02
C GLY A 13 -8.17 -4.21 7.92
N LYS A 14 -8.17 -3.99 9.24
CA LYS A 14 -7.12 -4.55 10.13
C LYS A 14 -7.11 -6.08 10.20
N VAL A 15 -8.21 -6.75 9.84
CA VAL A 15 -8.34 -8.22 9.96
C VAL A 15 -7.75 -8.96 8.76
N TRP A 16 -7.81 -8.39 7.55
CA TRP A 16 -7.47 -9.08 6.30
C TRP A 16 -6.20 -8.56 5.63
N TRP A 17 -5.46 -7.68 6.29
CA TRP A 17 -4.27 -7.03 5.74
C TRP A 17 -3.07 -7.17 6.69
N ILE A 18 -1.97 -7.69 6.16
CA ILE A 18 -0.70 -7.83 6.88
C ILE A 18 0.23 -6.69 6.46
N ASN A 19 0.77 -5.95 7.43
CA ASN A 19 1.82 -4.96 7.16
C ASN A 19 3.12 -5.69 6.77
N LYS A 20 3.58 -5.49 5.54
CA LYS A 20 4.87 -6.00 5.06
C LYS A 20 5.99 -5.00 5.37
N HIS A 21 5.70 -3.71 5.19
CA HIS A 21 6.62 -2.61 5.51
C HIS A 21 5.84 -1.42 6.07
N GLN A 22 6.47 -0.67 6.98
CA GLN A 22 5.91 0.56 7.53
C GLN A 22 7.02 1.53 7.89
N GLN A 23 6.92 2.77 7.40
CA GLN A 23 7.90 3.83 7.63
C GLN A 23 7.22 5.19 7.52
N ARG A 24 7.46 6.09 8.48
CA ARG A 24 6.91 7.46 8.50
C ARG A 24 5.38 7.53 8.27
N GLY A 25 4.64 6.57 8.81
CA GLY A 25 3.18 6.47 8.65
C GLY A 25 2.72 5.76 7.36
N TRP A 26 3.57 5.68 6.33
CA TRP A 26 3.31 4.89 5.12
C TRP A 26 3.32 3.40 5.40
N LYS A 27 2.38 2.66 4.80
CA LYS A 27 2.22 1.21 5.00
C LYS A 27 2.15 0.50 3.65
N LEU A 28 3.00 -0.51 3.45
CA LEU A 28 2.82 -1.51 2.40
C LEU A 28 2.14 -2.72 3.03
N GLN A 29 0.92 -3.02 2.59
CA GLN A 29 0.10 -4.09 3.13
C GLN A 29 -0.18 -5.16 2.08
N GLN A 30 -0.30 -6.41 2.52
CA GLN A 30 -0.72 -7.55 1.71
C GLN A 30 -2.08 -8.06 2.19
N HIS A 31 -3.02 -8.25 1.27
CA HIS A 31 -4.31 -8.87 1.56
C HIS A 31 -4.10 -10.38 1.76
N ILE A 32 -4.62 -10.94 2.85
CA ILE A 32 -4.38 -12.35 3.23
C ILE A 32 -4.94 -13.32 2.18
N LEU A 33 -6.19 -13.11 1.72
CA LEU A 33 -6.86 -14.04 0.80
C LEU A 33 -6.41 -13.91 -0.65
N THR A 34 -6.40 -12.70 -1.21
CA THR A 34 -6.09 -12.46 -2.63
C THR A 34 -4.61 -12.28 -2.91
N SER A 35 -3.77 -12.17 -1.86
CA SER A 35 -2.33 -11.89 -1.95
C SER A 35 -1.97 -10.61 -2.70
N HIS A 36 -2.93 -9.71 -2.94
CA HIS A 36 -2.67 -8.40 -3.53
C HIS A 36 -2.09 -7.42 -2.51
N TYR A 37 -1.38 -6.42 -3.01
CA TYR A 37 -0.69 -5.43 -2.21
C TYR A 37 -1.35 -4.06 -2.36
N ARG A 38 -1.26 -3.24 -1.31
CA ARG A 38 -1.62 -1.82 -1.34
C ARG A 38 -0.61 -0.99 -0.57
N ILE A 39 -0.48 0.26 -0.97
CA ILE A 39 0.27 1.29 -0.24
C ILE A 39 -0.75 2.26 0.33
N LEU A 40 -0.67 2.49 1.64
CA LEU A 40 -1.41 3.53 2.35
C LEU A 40 -0.46 4.64 2.78
N ASP A 41 -0.92 5.87 2.74
CA ASP A 41 -0.24 7.02 3.32
C ASP A 41 -0.50 7.13 4.84
N PRO A 42 0.09 8.12 5.54
CA PRO A 42 -0.13 8.32 6.97
C PRO A 42 -1.58 8.58 7.37
N GLU A 43 -2.44 9.02 6.44
CA GLU A 43 -3.86 9.28 6.65
C GLU A 43 -4.75 8.06 6.30
N ASP A 44 -4.13 6.89 6.07
CA ASP A 44 -4.77 5.64 5.65
C ASP A 44 -5.52 5.73 4.30
N ILE A 45 -5.10 6.65 3.42
CA ILE A 45 -5.59 6.76 2.04
C ILE A 45 -4.71 5.88 1.13
N ARG A 46 -5.37 5.12 0.24
CA ARG A 46 -4.66 4.23 -0.69
C ARG A 46 -4.02 5.02 -1.83
N GLN A 47 -2.69 4.97 -1.90
CA GLN A 47 -1.89 5.65 -2.91
C GLN A 47 -1.44 4.71 -4.05
N ALA A 48 -1.42 3.40 -3.83
CA ALA A 48 -1.20 2.42 -4.89
C ALA A 48 -1.76 1.05 -4.50
N TRP A 49 -1.94 0.17 -5.49
CA TRP A 49 -2.20 -1.24 -5.29
C TRP A 49 -1.79 -2.07 -6.50
N GLY A 50 -1.57 -3.37 -6.29
CA GLY A 50 -1.17 -4.27 -7.37
C GLY A 50 -0.97 -5.70 -6.89
N THR A 51 -0.80 -6.63 -7.82
CA THR A 51 -0.64 -8.06 -7.54
C THR A 51 0.83 -8.49 -7.50
N ASP A 52 1.71 -7.70 -8.12
CA ASP A 52 3.14 -7.93 -8.17
C ASP A 52 3.84 -7.23 -6.99
N TYR A 53 4.50 -8.02 -6.14
CA TYR A 53 5.17 -7.50 -4.95
C TYR A 53 6.35 -6.60 -5.29
N GLN A 54 7.18 -6.97 -6.27
CA GLN A 54 8.38 -6.21 -6.60
C GLN A 54 8.02 -4.84 -7.16
N GLN A 55 7.03 -4.78 -8.05
CA GLN A 55 6.55 -3.53 -8.62
C GLN A 55 5.98 -2.59 -7.55
N ILE A 56 5.18 -3.13 -6.62
CA ILE A 56 4.61 -2.33 -5.53
C ILE A 56 5.67 -1.93 -4.51
N TYR A 57 6.61 -2.80 -4.17
CA TYR A 57 7.71 -2.48 -3.26
C TYR A 57 8.62 -1.38 -3.82
N MET A 58 8.95 -1.43 -5.11
CA MET A 58 9.70 -0.36 -5.77
C MET A 58 8.93 0.97 -5.77
N THR A 59 7.60 0.92 -5.91
CA THR A 59 6.74 2.11 -5.80
C THR A 59 6.76 2.67 -4.38
N TYR A 60 6.67 1.78 -3.38
CA TYR A 60 6.78 2.15 -1.96
C TYR A 60 8.11 2.84 -1.65
N LEU A 61 9.23 2.27 -2.09
CA LEU A 61 10.57 2.86 -1.90
C LEU A 61 10.71 4.24 -2.55
N LYS A 62 10.13 4.42 -3.75
CA LYS A 62 10.10 5.73 -4.40
C LYS A 62 9.35 6.74 -3.55
N ILE A 63 8.13 6.42 -3.12
CA ILE A 63 7.29 7.31 -2.31
C ILE A 63 8.00 7.75 -1.03
N ILE A 64 8.52 6.80 -0.24
CA ILE A 64 9.20 7.13 1.02
C ILE A 64 10.51 7.90 0.82
N GLY A 65 11.16 7.72 -0.34
CA GLY A 65 12.39 8.44 -0.70
C GLY A 65 12.14 9.86 -1.22
N PHE A 66 10.92 10.16 -1.68
CA PHE A 66 10.49 11.50 -2.11
C PHE A 66 9.92 12.35 -0.96
N ASP A 67 9.43 11.73 0.12
CA ASP A 67 9.15 12.44 1.38
C ASP A 67 10.47 12.93 1.99
N LYS A 68 10.86 14.17 1.65
CA LYS A 68 11.94 14.91 2.31
C LYS A 68 11.39 15.75 3.46
#